data_AF-A0A182PU44-F1
#
_entry.id   AF-A0A182PU44-F1
#
_cell.length_a   1.000
_cell.length_b   1.000
_cell.length_c   1.000
_cell.angle_alpha   90.00
_cell.angle_beta   90.00
_cell.angle_gamma   90.00
#
_symmetry.space_group_name_H-M   'P 1'
#
loop_
_entity.id
_entity.type
_entity.pdbx_description
1 polymer ?
#
loop_
_entity_poly.entity_id
_entity_poly.type
_entity_poly.pdbx_seq_one_letter_code
_entity_poly.pdbx_strand_id
1 'polypeptide(L)'
;MSQELAEQRSIPGACGLGGPLRYQNVVILWIQCDQDTLNHRLDARVDSMVAQGLLPEIRTFYESSVKPYGTCQYHRGILQTIGFKEFVKYLELYGQDQDREILEYLTAASASPGPKPTGLRLLEECLDHLKLVTRRYARRQLQWIRNRFLCDTGREIPLIYALDSSEIDHWKVQVSDPAVAIIDAVMSGQDSPILPVPKIELNRKRLEKERTFRCRQCERVFIGEYQWQIHIRSKKHRKMSKHTKFPNTDQQTVPTSPDVNIE
;
A
#
# COMPACT_ATOMS: atom_id res chain seq x y z
N MET A 1 14.98 15.57 -22.70
CA MET A 1 14.14 14.35 -22.60
C MET A 1 14.71 13.33 -23.59
N SER A 2 14.83 12.05 -23.24
CA SER A 2 15.33 11.06 -24.20
C SER A 2 14.32 10.83 -25.33
N GLN A 3 14.80 10.56 -26.54
CA GLN A 3 13.97 10.39 -27.73
C GLN A 3 12.95 9.26 -27.57
N GLU A 4 13.31 8.17 -26.86
CA GLU A 4 12.43 7.02 -26.67
C GLU A 4 11.19 7.38 -25.82
N LEU A 5 11.34 8.27 -24.84
CA LEU A 5 10.21 8.73 -24.01
C LEU A 5 9.28 9.66 -24.79
N ALA A 6 9.82 10.45 -25.71
CA ALA A 6 9.00 11.31 -26.58
C ALA A 6 8.20 10.47 -27.58
N GLU A 7 8.83 9.46 -28.17
CA GLU A 7 8.19 8.50 -29.06
C GLU A 7 7.12 7.68 -28.35
N GLN A 8 7.38 7.16 -27.15
CA GLN A 8 6.37 6.42 -26.38
C GLN A 8 5.15 7.29 -26.03
N ARG A 9 5.35 8.59 -25.81
CA ARG A 9 4.27 9.53 -25.47
C ARG A 9 3.44 9.98 -26.67
N SER A 10 3.93 9.81 -27.90
CA SER A 10 3.18 10.17 -29.11
C SER A 10 2.23 9.07 -29.58
N ILE A 11 2.36 7.85 -29.05
CA ILE A 11 1.52 6.70 -29.42
C ILE A 11 0.11 6.85 -28.82
N PRO A 12 -0.98 6.56 -29.57
CA PRO A 12 -2.34 6.54 -29.02
C PRO A 12 -2.46 5.62 -27.80
N GLY A 13 -3.11 6.10 -26.73
CA GLY A 13 -3.21 5.38 -25.44
C GLY A 13 -2.07 5.68 -24.45
N ALA A 14 -1.02 6.39 -24.89
CA ALA A 14 0.03 6.88 -24.00
C ALA A 14 -0.45 8.02 -23.08
N CYS A 15 0.28 8.22 -21.98
CA CYS A 15 0.04 9.31 -21.03
C CYS A 15 1.35 10.02 -20.67
N GLY A 16 1.26 11.12 -19.90
CA GLY A 16 2.45 11.86 -19.44
C GLY A 16 3.47 11.02 -18.64
N LEU A 17 3.09 9.83 -18.18
CA LEU A 17 3.95 8.91 -17.44
C LEU A 17 4.57 7.78 -18.28
N GLY A 18 4.17 7.59 -19.54
CA GLY A 18 4.70 6.53 -20.40
C GLY A 18 3.75 6.11 -21.53
N GLY A 19 4.19 5.13 -22.32
CA GLY A 19 3.45 4.59 -23.47
C GLY A 19 2.18 3.80 -23.14
N PRO A 20 1.47 3.29 -24.17
CA PRO A 20 0.23 2.53 -24.05
C PRO A 20 0.43 1.15 -23.39
N LEU A 21 -0.64 0.35 -23.32
CA LEU A 21 -0.54 -1.03 -22.86
C LEU A 21 0.35 -1.86 -23.79
N ARG A 22 1.27 -2.64 -23.20
CA ARG A 22 2.12 -3.55 -23.96
C ARG A 22 1.33 -4.68 -24.62
N TYR A 23 0.27 -5.14 -23.96
CA TYR A 23 -0.60 -6.23 -24.42
C TYR A 23 -2.05 -5.75 -24.40
N GLN A 24 -2.78 -6.06 -25.47
CA GLN A 24 -4.16 -5.59 -25.68
C GLN A 24 -5.21 -6.56 -25.13
N ASN A 25 -4.86 -7.84 -24.97
CA ASN A 25 -5.71 -8.90 -24.45
C ASN A 25 -5.54 -9.08 -22.93
N VAL A 26 -5.53 -7.98 -22.18
CA VAL A 26 -5.38 -8.00 -20.72
C VAL A 26 -6.70 -7.61 -20.08
N VAL A 27 -7.10 -8.37 -19.07
CA VAL A 27 -8.21 -8.03 -18.18
C VAL A 27 -7.78 -8.16 -16.73
N ILE A 28 -8.35 -7.32 -15.87
CA ILE A 28 -8.08 -7.35 -14.44
C ILE A 28 -9.34 -7.79 -13.73
N LEU A 29 -9.28 -8.94 -13.08
CA LEU A 29 -10.30 -9.36 -12.13
C LEU A 29 -9.95 -8.79 -10.76
N TRP A 30 -10.77 -7.85 -10.29
CA TRP A 30 -10.61 -7.21 -9.00
C TRP A 30 -11.57 -7.83 -7.99
N ILE A 31 -11.02 -8.68 -7.12
CA ILE A 31 -11.75 -9.28 -6.01
C ILE A 31 -11.93 -8.21 -4.93
N GLN A 32 -13.19 -7.87 -4.67
CA GLN A 32 -13.62 -6.89 -3.68
C GLN A 32 -14.16 -7.60 -2.45
N CYS A 33 -14.14 -6.91 -1.33
CA CYS A 33 -14.76 -7.35 -0.09
C CYS A 33 -15.15 -6.10 0.68
N ASP A 34 -16.30 -6.14 1.33
CA ASP A 34 -16.72 -5.11 2.27
C ASP A 34 -15.59 -4.83 3.29
N GLN A 35 -15.42 -3.55 3.64
CA GLN A 35 -14.25 -3.12 4.39
C GLN A 35 -14.26 -3.66 5.83
N ASP A 36 -15.43 -3.76 6.46
CA ASP A 36 -15.54 -4.24 7.83
C ASP A 36 -15.42 -5.75 7.88
N THR A 37 -16.07 -6.44 6.94
CA THR A 37 -15.91 -7.88 6.72
C THR A 37 -14.44 -8.25 6.48
N LEU A 38 -13.74 -7.50 5.62
CA LEU A 38 -12.32 -7.70 5.36
C LEU A 38 -11.47 -7.44 6.61
N ASN A 39 -11.75 -6.38 7.38
CA ASN A 39 -11.00 -6.11 8.62
C ASN A 39 -11.12 -7.27 9.62
N HIS A 40 -12.34 -7.79 9.82
CA HIS A 40 -12.57 -8.94 10.69
C HIS A 40 -11.82 -10.19 10.20
N ARG A 41 -11.86 -10.48 8.90
CA ARG A 41 -11.12 -11.61 8.32
C ARG A 41 -9.61 -11.47 8.45
N LEU A 42 -9.08 -10.27 8.27
CA LEU A 42 -7.64 -10.01 8.43
C LEU A 42 -7.20 -10.22 9.87
N ASP A 43 -8.01 -9.80 10.85
CA ASP A 43 -7.71 -10.01 12.26
C ASP A 43 -7.75 -11.50 12.63
N ALA A 44 -8.82 -12.20 12.23
CA ALA A 44 -8.96 -13.64 12.43
C ALA A 44 -7.85 -14.43 11.73
N ARG A 45 -7.38 -13.97 10.57
CA ARG A 45 -6.24 -14.57 9.88
C ARG A 45 -4.96 -14.44 10.69
N VAL A 46 -4.70 -13.30 11.33
CA VAL A 46 -3.53 -13.14 12.21
C VAL A 46 -3.63 -14.10 13.40
N ASP A 47 -4.80 -14.24 14.00
CA ASP A 47 -5.01 -15.20 15.09
C ASP A 47 -4.76 -16.65 14.62
N SER A 48 -5.25 -16.99 13.43
CA SER A 48 -4.97 -18.29 12.79
C SER A 48 -3.49 -18.47 12.45
N MET A 49 -2.76 -17.41 12.07
CA MET A 49 -1.32 -17.48 11.80
C MET A 49 -0.55 -17.84 13.08
N VAL A 50 -0.94 -17.28 14.23
CA VAL A 50 -0.34 -17.65 15.53
C VAL A 50 -0.58 -19.12 15.83
N ALA A 51 -1.83 -19.59 15.68
CA ALA A 51 -2.17 -21.00 15.88
C ALA A 51 -1.42 -21.95 14.91
N GLN A 52 -1.08 -21.47 13.71
CA GLN A 52 -0.32 -22.23 12.70
C GLN A 52 1.20 -22.14 12.87
N GLY A 53 1.71 -21.48 13.91
CA GLY A 53 3.15 -21.45 14.20
C GLY A 53 3.90 -20.21 13.70
N LEU A 54 3.23 -19.06 13.59
CA LEU A 54 3.88 -17.77 13.27
C LEU A 54 5.09 -17.48 14.16
N LEU A 55 4.96 -17.66 15.48
CA LEU A 55 6.02 -17.31 16.44
C LEU A 55 7.30 -18.16 16.25
N PRO A 56 7.22 -19.51 16.15
CA PRO A 56 8.36 -20.33 15.74
C PRO A 56 8.99 -19.90 14.42
N GLU A 57 8.18 -19.62 13.39
CA GLU A 57 8.67 -19.23 12.06
C GLU A 57 9.52 -17.96 12.11
N ILE A 58 9.00 -16.89 12.73
CA ILE A 58 9.72 -15.61 12.82
C ILE A 58 10.97 -15.71 13.70
N ARG A 59 10.95 -16.57 14.74
CA ARG A 59 12.11 -16.83 15.59
C ARG A 59 13.22 -17.50 14.80
N THR A 60 12.90 -18.56 14.07
CA THR A 60 13.86 -19.27 13.22
C THR A 60 14.45 -18.33 12.18
N PHE A 61 13.62 -17.51 11.52
CA PHE A 61 14.09 -16.52 10.57
C PHE A 61 15.01 -15.46 11.21
N TYR A 62 14.66 -14.96 12.40
CA TYR A 62 15.48 -13.98 13.12
C TYR A 62 16.87 -14.53 13.48
N GLU A 63 16.93 -15.71 14.11
CA GLU A 63 18.18 -16.30 14.57
C GLU A 63 19.09 -16.73 13.40
N SER A 64 18.51 -17.20 12.30
CA SER A 64 19.29 -17.68 11.13
C SER A 64 19.75 -16.56 10.20
N SER A 65 18.90 -15.55 9.99
CA SER A 65 19.03 -14.64 8.84
C SER A 65 19.16 -13.18 9.21
N VAL A 66 18.96 -12.81 10.48
CA VAL A 66 18.94 -11.41 10.93
C VAL A 66 19.97 -11.17 12.02
N LYS A 67 19.88 -11.89 13.14
CA LYS A 67 20.79 -11.76 14.29
C LYS A 67 22.28 -11.96 13.94
N PRO A 68 22.67 -12.86 13.02
CA PRO A 68 24.08 -13.01 12.64
C PRO A 68 24.65 -11.79 11.91
N TYR A 69 23.78 -10.93 11.36
CA TYR A 69 24.16 -9.77 10.57
C TYR A 69 23.89 -8.48 11.37
N GLY A 70 24.95 -7.82 11.84
CA GLY A 70 24.85 -6.63 12.69
C GLY A 70 24.21 -5.38 12.05
N THR A 71 24.03 -5.36 10.72
CA THR A 71 23.42 -4.23 9.99
C THR A 71 22.13 -4.64 9.28
N CYS A 72 21.02 -4.62 10.00
CA CYS A 72 19.71 -4.97 9.43
C CYS A 72 19.04 -3.76 8.77
N GLN A 73 18.87 -3.82 7.44
CA GLN A 73 18.17 -2.79 6.68
C GLN A 73 16.70 -3.16 6.47
N TYR A 74 15.84 -2.85 7.45
CA TYR A 74 14.38 -3.10 7.41
C TYR A 74 13.61 -2.36 6.28
N HIS A 75 14.32 -1.59 5.47
CA HIS A 75 13.80 -0.90 4.29
C HIS A 75 14.23 -1.56 2.98
N ARG A 76 14.76 -2.79 2.98
CA ARG A 76 15.16 -3.51 1.76
C ARG A 76 14.80 -5.00 1.82
N GLY A 77 14.49 -5.55 0.65
CA GLY A 77 14.26 -6.98 0.46
C GLY A 77 13.19 -7.56 1.37
N ILE A 78 13.42 -8.80 1.82
CA ILE A 78 12.50 -9.56 2.67
C ILE A 78 12.20 -8.88 4.02
N LEU A 79 13.11 -8.02 4.51
CA LEU A 79 12.92 -7.34 5.79
C LEU A 79 11.86 -6.22 5.75
N GLN A 80 11.35 -5.86 4.56
CA GLN A 80 10.21 -4.93 4.42
C GLN A 80 8.85 -5.57 4.72
N THR A 81 8.80 -6.91 4.74
CA THR A 81 7.56 -7.68 4.88
C THR A 81 6.75 -7.27 6.11
N ILE A 82 5.43 -7.43 6.01
CA ILE A 82 4.51 -7.31 7.14
C ILE A 82 4.47 -8.67 7.83
N GLY A 83 4.72 -8.74 9.14
CA GLY A 83 4.76 -10.00 9.89
C GLY A 83 6.08 -10.26 10.59
N PHE A 84 7.14 -9.52 10.27
CA PHE A 84 8.46 -9.71 10.89
C PHE A 84 8.92 -8.50 11.70
N LYS A 85 9.01 -7.33 11.07
CA LYS A 85 9.49 -6.09 11.72
C LYS A 85 8.67 -5.69 12.94
N GLU A 86 7.40 -6.08 12.98
CA GLU A 86 6.51 -5.86 14.12
C GLU A 86 6.98 -6.59 15.39
N PHE A 87 7.70 -7.71 15.24
CA PHE A 87 8.16 -8.57 16.33
C PHE A 87 9.63 -8.39 16.71
N VAL A 88 10.41 -7.58 15.98
CA VAL A 88 11.86 -7.39 16.22
C VAL A 88 12.16 -7.06 17.68
N LYS A 89 11.39 -6.16 18.29
CA LYS A 89 11.54 -5.80 19.71
C LYS A 89 11.35 -6.97 20.66
N TYR A 90 10.38 -7.84 20.37
CA TYR A 90 10.13 -9.04 21.16
C TYR A 90 11.28 -10.06 20.97
N LEU A 91 11.69 -10.26 19.72
CA LEU A 91 12.74 -11.22 19.35
C LEU A 91 14.12 -10.85 19.91
N GLU A 92 14.42 -9.56 20.04
CA GLU A 92 15.66 -9.04 20.64
C GLU A 92 15.71 -9.23 22.17
N LEU A 93 14.56 -9.17 22.85
CA LEU A 93 14.48 -9.22 24.32
C LEU A 93 14.27 -10.62 24.89
N TYR A 94 13.62 -11.50 24.13
CA TYR A 94 13.21 -12.82 24.58
C TYR A 94 13.78 -13.91 23.67
N GLY A 95 14.04 -15.09 24.24
CA GLY A 95 14.57 -16.26 23.53
C GLY A 95 13.53 -17.35 23.31
N GLN A 96 14.01 -18.52 22.87
CA GLN A 96 13.16 -19.69 22.58
C GLN A 96 12.46 -20.25 23.82
N ASP A 97 13.07 -20.12 25.01
CA ASP A 97 12.46 -20.60 26.25
C ASP A 97 11.18 -19.82 26.57
N GLN A 98 11.19 -18.50 26.42
CA GLN A 98 10.00 -17.66 26.61
C GLN A 98 8.95 -17.92 25.52
N ASP A 99 9.37 -18.17 24.28
CA ASP A 99 8.45 -18.55 23.21
C ASP A 99 7.68 -19.83 23.60
N ARG A 100 8.37 -20.83 24.16
CA ARG A 100 7.76 -22.09 24.63
C ARG A 100 6.78 -21.87 25.77
N GLU A 101 7.17 -21.11 26.80
CA GLU A 101 6.30 -20.77 27.93
C GLU A 101 5.01 -20.07 27.47
N ILE A 102 5.12 -19.14 26.52
CA ILE A 102 3.98 -18.42 25.96
C ILE A 102 3.07 -19.36 25.16
N LEU A 103 3.64 -20.23 24.32
CA LEU A 103 2.86 -21.18 23.53
C LEU A 103 2.11 -22.19 24.43
N GLU A 104 2.76 -22.67 25.48
CA GLU A 104 2.14 -23.52 26.50
C GLU A 104 0.99 -22.79 27.20
N TYR A 105 1.20 -21.53 27.62
CA TYR A 105 0.16 -20.70 28.23
C TYR A 105 -1.03 -20.48 27.28
N LEU A 106 -0.81 -20.16 26.00
CA LEU A 106 -1.87 -19.94 25.02
C LEU A 106 -2.67 -21.22 24.74
N THR A 107 -2.02 -22.38 24.80
CA THR A 107 -2.68 -23.68 24.62
C THR A 107 -3.47 -24.09 25.88
N ALA A 108 -2.88 -23.87 27.06
CA ALA A 108 -3.45 -24.27 28.36
C ALA A 108 -4.51 -23.28 28.92
N ALA A 109 -4.58 -22.05 28.40
CA ALA A 109 -5.54 -21.02 28.82
C ALA A 109 -7.02 -21.43 28.69
N SER A 110 -7.30 -22.55 28.00
CA SER A 110 -8.63 -23.16 27.92
C SER A 110 -9.00 -24.02 29.13
N ALA A 111 -8.07 -24.36 30.03
CA ALA A 111 -8.29 -25.28 31.15
C ALA A 111 -8.06 -24.68 32.57
N SER A 112 -7.15 -23.72 32.75
CA SER A 112 -6.98 -22.92 33.99
C SER A 112 -5.92 -21.82 33.80
N PRO A 113 -6.20 -20.53 34.07
CA PRO A 113 -5.21 -19.48 33.90
C PRO A 113 -4.19 -19.48 35.05
N GLY A 114 -3.01 -20.04 34.78
CA GLY A 114 -1.82 -19.82 35.61
C GLY A 114 -1.30 -18.37 35.53
N PRO A 115 -0.17 -18.06 36.19
CA PRO A 115 0.45 -16.75 36.07
C PRO A 115 0.85 -16.45 34.62
N LYS A 116 0.64 -15.20 34.17
CA LYS A 116 0.99 -14.79 32.81
C LYS A 116 2.51 -14.90 32.59
N PRO A 117 2.98 -15.56 31.52
CA PRO A 117 4.40 -15.68 31.24
C PRO A 117 5.02 -14.32 30.89
N THR A 118 6.33 -14.23 31.11
CA THR A 118 7.11 -13.03 30.81
C THR A 118 7.17 -12.83 29.29
N GLY A 119 6.98 -11.59 28.83
CA GLY A 119 7.01 -11.27 27.40
C GLY A 119 5.67 -11.43 26.67
N LEU A 120 4.67 -12.09 27.26
CA LEU A 120 3.33 -12.22 26.68
C LEU A 120 2.73 -10.87 26.29
N ARG A 121 2.79 -9.89 27.19
CA ARG A 121 2.27 -8.53 26.94
C ARG A 121 2.94 -7.88 25.72
N LEU A 122 4.25 -8.04 25.58
CA LEU A 122 4.98 -7.46 24.45
C LEU A 122 4.61 -8.19 23.15
N LEU A 123 4.43 -9.52 23.20
CA LEU A 123 3.97 -10.28 22.05
C LEU A 123 2.55 -9.86 21.61
N GLU A 124 1.63 -9.65 22.57
CA GLU A 124 0.29 -9.13 22.31
C GLU A 124 0.35 -7.75 21.62
N GLU A 125 1.21 -6.84 22.09
CA GLU A 125 1.44 -5.54 21.44
C GLU A 125 1.99 -5.69 20.01
N CYS A 126 2.90 -6.64 19.78
CA CYS A 126 3.40 -6.96 18.44
C CYS A 126 2.31 -7.48 17.50
N LEU A 127 1.42 -8.36 18.01
CA LEU A 127 0.29 -8.91 17.27
C LEU A 127 -0.76 -7.84 16.92
N ASP A 128 -1.08 -6.95 17.86
CA ASP A 128 -1.97 -5.83 17.60
C ASP A 128 -1.40 -4.89 16.54
N HIS A 129 -0.08 -4.66 16.59
CA HIS A 129 0.59 -3.89 15.56
C HIS A 129 0.54 -4.59 14.20
N LEU A 130 0.75 -5.91 14.14
CA LEU A 130 0.61 -6.72 12.93
C LEU A 130 -0.80 -6.59 12.31
N LYS A 131 -1.85 -6.74 13.12
CA LYS A 131 -3.25 -6.54 12.69
C LYS A 131 -3.46 -5.14 12.12
N LEU A 132 -2.97 -4.12 12.83
CA LEU A 132 -3.07 -2.72 12.41
C LEU A 132 -2.38 -2.46 11.05
N VAL A 133 -1.13 -2.91 10.86
CA VAL A 133 -0.41 -2.67 9.61
C VAL A 133 -1.00 -3.45 8.44
N THR A 134 -1.56 -4.63 8.72
CA THR A 134 -2.26 -5.46 7.72
C THR A 134 -3.51 -4.76 7.20
N ARG A 135 -4.36 -4.24 8.11
CA ARG A 135 -5.54 -3.43 7.73
C ARG A 135 -5.14 -2.17 6.96
N ARG A 136 -4.07 -1.48 7.38
CA ARG A 136 -3.54 -0.31 6.67
C ARG A 136 -3.05 -0.65 5.27
N TYR A 137 -2.41 -1.81 5.11
CA TYR A 137 -1.93 -2.29 3.82
C TYR A 137 -3.10 -2.57 2.87
N ALA A 138 -4.14 -3.28 3.32
CA ALA A 138 -5.35 -3.50 2.54
C ALA A 138 -5.99 -2.18 2.06
N ARG A 139 -6.13 -1.19 2.95
CA ARG A 139 -6.63 0.15 2.58
C ARG A 139 -5.75 0.86 1.56
N ARG A 140 -4.42 0.73 1.69
CA ARG A 140 -3.48 1.29 0.70
C ARG A 140 -3.61 0.60 -0.65
N GLN A 141 -3.83 -0.71 -0.70
CA GLN A 141 -4.07 -1.43 -1.96
C GLN A 141 -5.35 -0.93 -2.63
N LEU A 142 -6.46 -0.81 -1.89
CA LEU A 142 -7.71 -0.25 -2.40
C LEU A 142 -7.51 1.17 -2.93
N GLN A 143 -6.82 2.02 -2.16
CA GLN A 143 -6.53 3.39 -2.58
C GLN A 143 -5.63 3.44 -3.82
N TRP A 144 -4.68 2.51 -3.94
CA TRP A 144 -3.82 2.40 -5.10
C TRP A 144 -4.60 1.97 -6.35
N ILE A 145 -5.45 0.93 -6.24
CA ILE A 145 -6.34 0.49 -7.32
C ILE A 145 -7.25 1.65 -7.76
N ARG A 146 -7.95 2.29 -6.82
CA ARG A 146 -8.83 3.43 -7.11
C ARG A 146 -8.09 4.55 -7.85
N ASN A 147 -6.93 4.96 -7.36
CA ASN A 147 -6.22 6.11 -7.92
C ASN A 147 -5.43 5.80 -9.20
N ARG A 148 -4.94 4.57 -9.35
CA ARG A 148 -4.08 4.18 -10.47
C ARG A 148 -4.88 3.64 -11.64
N PHE A 149 -5.96 2.93 -11.34
CA PHE A 149 -6.74 2.21 -12.33
C PHE A 149 -8.12 2.81 -12.61
N LEU A 150 -8.84 3.27 -11.59
CA LEU A 150 -10.21 3.76 -11.78
C LEU A 150 -10.26 5.26 -12.05
N CYS A 151 -9.38 6.03 -11.42
CA CYS A 151 -9.30 7.46 -11.65
C CYS A 151 -8.77 7.73 -13.05
N ASP A 152 -9.47 8.59 -13.81
CA ASP A 152 -9.03 8.95 -15.15
C ASP A 152 -7.71 9.72 -15.09
N THR A 153 -6.64 9.00 -15.42
CA THR A 153 -5.28 9.51 -15.44
C THR A 153 -4.83 9.87 -16.86
N GLY A 154 -5.73 9.76 -17.85
CA GLY A 154 -5.39 9.86 -19.27
C GLY A 154 -4.51 8.72 -19.77
N ARG A 155 -4.41 7.62 -19.00
CA ARG A 155 -3.66 6.41 -19.36
C ARG A 155 -4.62 5.35 -19.87
N GLU A 156 -4.20 4.63 -20.91
CA GLU A 156 -4.84 3.37 -21.28
C GLU A 156 -4.64 2.32 -20.17
N ILE A 157 -5.74 1.75 -19.71
CA ILE A 157 -5.80 0.83 -18.58
C ILE A 157 -6.65 -0.36 -19.02
N PRO A 158 -6.25 -1.61 -18.69
CA PRO A 158 -7.03 -2.78 -19.06
C PRO A 158 -8.43 -2.73 -18.47
N LEU A 159 -9.39 -3.44 -19.07
CA LEU A 159 -10.73 -3.56 -18.51
C LEU A 159 -10.65 -4.23 -17.13
N ILE A 160 -11.40 -3.68 -16.19
CA ILE A 160 -11.40 -4.13 -14.79
C ILE A 160 -12.79 -4.59 -14.44
N TYR A 161 -12.91 -5.81 -13.93
CA TYR A 161 -14.18 -6.38 -13.50
C TYR A 161 -14.14 -6.58 -11.99
N ALA A 162 -15.10 -5.99 -11.30
CA ALA A 162 -15.24 -6.16 -9.86
C ALA A 162 -16.02 -7.44 -9.56
N LEU A 163 -15.49 -8.27 -8.66
CA LEU A 163 -16.12 -9.50 -8.19
C LEU A 163 -16.21 -9.45 -6.68
N ASP A 164 -17.42 -9.54 -6.12
CA ASP A 164 -17.63 -9.41 -4.69
C ASP A 164 -17.38 -10.74 -3.96
N SER A 165 -16.50 -10.71 -2.96
CA SER A 165 -16.13 -11.85 -2.10
C SER A 165 -16.53 -11.63 -0.64
N SER A 166 -17.43 -10.67 -0.38
CA SER A 166 -17.93 -10.38 0.96
C SER A 166 -18.61 -11.60 1.59
N GLU A 167 -19.30 -12.44 0.82
CA GLU A 167 -19.90 -13.68 1.29
C GLU A 167 -19.13 -14.91 0.77
N ILE A 168 -18.37 -15.60 1.64
CA ILE A 168 -17.57 -16.77 1.24
C ILE A 168 -18.45 -17.92 0.74
N ASP A 169 -19.60 -18.13 1.37
CA ASP A 169 -20.52 -19.21 1.02
C ASP A 169 -21.05 -19.08 -0.41
N HIS A 170 -21.07 -17.86 -0.95
CA HIS A 170 -21.51 -17.55 -2.31
C HIS A 170 -20.34 -17.38 -3.30
N TRP A 171 -19.11 -17.72 -2.92
CA TRP A 171 -17.90 -17.54 -3.74
C TRP A 171 -18.06 -18.08 -5.16
N LYS A 172 -18.64 -19.28 -5.29
CA LYS A 172 -18.82 -19.92 -6.60
C LYS A 172 -19.65 -19.05 -7.54
N VAL A 173 -20.80 -18.57 -7.06
CA VAL A 173 -21.77 -17.81 -7.86
C VAL A 173 -21.35 -16.35 -8.04
N GLN A 174 -20.69 -15.74 -7.05
CA GLN A 174 -20.36 -14.30 -7.07
C GLN A 174 -18.97 -13.99 -7.62
N VAL A 175 -18.02 -14.93 -7.56
CA VAL A 175 -16.62 -14.71 -7.95
C VAL A 175 -16.18 -15.70 -9.02
N SER A 176 -16.28 -17.00 -8.77
CA SER A 176 -15.70 -18.04 -9.65
C SER A 176 -16.39 -18.11 -11.00
N ASP A 177 -17.69 -18.40 -11.03
CA ASP A 177 -18.45 -18.58 -12.26
C ASP A 177 -18.46 -17.30 -13.12
N PRO A 178 -18.62 -16.10 -12.53
CA PRO A 178 -18.56 -14.88 -13.31
C PRO A 178 -17.14 -14.53 -13.79
N ALA A 179 -16.09 -14.84 -13.04
CA ALA A 179 -14.71 -14.70 -13.50
C ALA A 179 -14.44 -15.54 -14.75
N VAL A 180 -14.87 -16.80 -14.74
CA VAL A 180 -14.74 -17.71 -15.90
C VAL A 180 -15.51 -17.16 -17.08
N ALA A 181 -16.77 -16.74 -16.89
CA ALA A 181 -17.58 -16.18 -17.96
C ALA A 181 -16.98 -14.90 -18.56
N ILE A 182 -16.34 -14.04 -17.75
CA ILE A 182 -15.59 -12.87 -18.24
C ILE A 182 -14.42 -13.31 -19.11
N ILE A 183 -13.62 -14.28 -18.65
CA ILE A 183 -12.45 -14.77 -19.38
C ILE A 183 -12.87 -15.39 -20.71
N ASP A 184 -13.89 -16.24 -20.71
CA ASP A 184 -14.38 -16.91 -21.92
C ASP A 184 -14.90 -15.92 -22.96
N ALA A 185 -15.64 -14.90 -22.52
CA ALA A 185 -16.11 -13.82 -23.41
C ALA A 185 -14.94 -13.06 -24.04
N VAL A 186 -13.95 -12.67 -23.22
CA VAL A 186 -12.76 -11.94 -23.68
C VAL A 186 -11.93 -12.78 -24.64
N MET A 187 -11.75 -14.07 -24.35
CA MET A 187 -11.03 -14.99 -25.23
C MET A 187 -11.77 -15.23 -26.56
N SER A 188 -13.09 -15.17 -26.55
CA SER A 188 -13.95 -15.36 -27.74
C SER A 188 -14.21 -14.05 -28.52
N GLY A 189 -13.69 -12.91 -28.05
CA GLY A 189 -13.95 -11.60 -28.65
C GLY A 189 -15.41 -11.13 -28.52
N GLN A 190 -16.15 -11.66 -27.55
CA GLN A 190 -17.53 -11.28 -27.25
C GLN A 190 -17.59 -10.30 -26.09
N ASP A 191 -18.69 -9.56 -25.99
CA ASP A 191 -18.95 -8.72 -24.82
C ASP A 191 -19.13 -9.58 -23.57
N SER A 192 -18.51 -9.14 -22.48
CA SER A 192 -18.62 -9.81 -21.19
C SER A 192 -20.06 -9.71 -20.64
N PRO A 193 -20.58 -10.76 -19.99
CA PRO A 193 -21.88 -10.69 -19.33
C PRO A 193 -21.90 -9.71 -18.15
N ILE A 194 -20.73 -9.37 -17.60
CA ILE A 194 -20.58 -8.38 -16.54
C ILE A 194 -19.97 -7.11 -17.13
N LEU A 195 -20.48 -5.97 -16.73
CA LEU A 195 -19.90 -4.69 -17.15
C LEU A 195 -18.60 -4.39 -16.40
N PRO A 196 -17.57 -3.87 -17.09
CA PRO A 196 -16.36 -3.43 -16.43
C PRO A 196 -16.66 -2.24 -15.51
N VAL A 197 -15.84 -2.08 -14.47
CA VAL A 197 -15.94 -1.00 -13.49
C VAL A 197 -15.78 0.34 -14.21
N PRO A 198 -16.73 1.28 -14.06
CA PRO A 198 -16.63 2.58 -14.71
C PRO A 198 -15.47 3.39 -14.14
N LYS A 199 -14.85 4.20 -15.01
CA LYS A 199 -13.83 5.16 -14.58
C LYS A 199 -14.47 6.23 -13.70
N ILE A 200 -13.74 6.61 -12.65
CA ILE A 200 -14.13 7.69 -11.75
C ILE A 200 -13.60 8.99 -12.35
N GLU A 201 -14.53 9.83 -12.80
CA GLU A 201 -14.21 11.20 -13.21
C GLU A 201 -13.74 12.00 -12.00
N LEU A 202 -12.47 12.41 -12.03
CA LEU A 202 -11.98 13.36 -11.04
C LEU A 202 -12.48 14.76 -11.43
N ASN A 203 -13.47 15.26 -10.71
CA ASN A 203 -13.91 16.65 -10.75
C ASN A 203 -12.87 17.65 -10.18
N ARG A 204 -11.61 17.21 -10.03
CA ARG A 204 -10.49 18.08 -9.73
C ARG A 204 -10.03 18.66 -11.05
N LYS A 205 -10.45 19.90 -11.36
CA LYS A 205 -9.73 20.79 -12.29
C LYS A 205 -8.25 20.48 -12.11
N ARG A 206 -7.58 19.97 -13.15
CA ARG A 206 -6.18 19.53 -13.12
C ARG A 206 -5.30 20.70 -12.64
N LEU A 207 -5.19 20.89 -11.34
CA LEU A 207 -4.18 21.76 -10.75
C LEU A 207 -2.85 21.15 -11.18
N GLU A 208 -2.03 21.97 -11.81
CA GLU A 208 -0.78 21.57 -12.47
C GLU A 208 0.08 20.75 -11.52
N LYS A 209 0.08 19.42 -11.70
CA LYS A 209 0.77 18.47 -10.81
C LYS A 209 2.30 18.58 -10.89
N GLU A 210 2.81 19.31 -11.88
CA GLU A 210 4.23 19.39 -12.22
C GLU A 210 4.93 20.59 -11.57
N ARG A 211 4.17 21.52 -10.98
CA ARG A 211 4.75 22.71 -10.36
C ARG A 211 5.28 22.41 -8.97
N THR A 212 6.53 22.81 -8.74
CA THR A 212 7.19 22.67 -7.45
C THR A 212 7.17 24.02 -6.73
N PHE A 213 6.64 24.05 -5.52
CA PHE A 213 6.56 25.21 -4.64
C PHE A 213 7.47 24.99 -3.45
N ARG A 214 8.27 25.99 -3.08
CA ARG A 214 9.11 25.95 -1.89
C ARG A 214 8.63 26.97 -0.86
N CYS A 215 8.16 26.50 0.29
CA CYS A 215 7.97 27.38 1.44
C CYS A 215 9.32 27.65 2.10
N ARG A 216 9.82 28.89 2.01
CA ARG A 216 11.04 29.30 2.73
C ARG A 216 10.85 29.34 4.24
N GLN A 217 9.67 29.74 4.73
CA GLN A 217 9.38 29.83 6.15
C GLN A 217 9.34 28.47 6.85
N CYS A 218 8.87 27.43 6.14
CA CYS A 218 8.76 26.07 6.68
C CYS A 218 9.86 25.13 6.18
N GLU A 219 10.77 25.62 5.33
CA GLU A 219 11.83 24.85 4.64
C GLU A 219 11.31 23.54 4.03
N ARG A 220 10.18 23.63 3.33
CA ARG A 220 9.50 22.46 2.74
C ARG A 220 9.18 22.69 1.27
N VAL A 221 9.34 21.63 0.50
CA VAL A 221 8.99 21.57 -0.91
C VAL A 221 7.65 20.85 -1.07
N PHE A 222 6.77 21.43 -1.88
CA PHE A 222 5.45 20.91 -2.21
C PHE A 222 5.37 20.74 -3.73
N ILE A 223 4.80 19.61 -4.16
CA ILE A 223 4.59 19.32 -5.58
C ILE A 223 3.09 19.43 -5.86
N GLY A 224 2.74 20.30 -6.80
CA GLY A 224 1.38 20.64 -7.19
C GLY A 224 0.75 21.77 -6.37
N GLU A 225 0.02 22.64 -7.07
CA GLU A 225 -0.66 23.81 -6.49
C GLU A 225 -1.63 23.43 -5.36
N TYR A 226 -2.30 22.28 -5.46
CA TYR A 226 -3.23 21.83 -4.42
C TYR A 226 -2.55 21.63 -3.05
N GLN A 227 -1.41 20.94 -3.04
CA GLN A 227 -0.66 20.69 -1.80
C GLN A 227 -0.09 21.98 -1.24
N TRP A 228 0.35 22.88 -2.13
CA TRP A 228 0.78 24.22 -1.77
C TRP A 228 -0.34 25.02 -1.08
N GLN A 229 -1.55 25.03 -1.65
CA GLN A 229 -2.71 25.73 -1.09
C GLN A 229 -3.12 25.19 0.29
N ILE A 230 -3.07 23.87 0.48
CA ILE A 230 -3.29 23.27 1.81
C ILE A 230 -2.22 23.73 2.79
N HIS A 231 -0.95 23.71 2.36
CA HIS A 231 0.17 24.11 3.21
C HIS A 231 0.06 25.55 3.70
N ILE A 232 -0.13 26.52 2.81
CA ILE A 232 -0.21 27.95 3.18
C ILE A 232 -1.42 28.25 4.08
N ARG A 233 -2.51 27.48 3.95
CA ARG A 233 -3.70 27.59 4.81
C ARG A 233 -3.57 26.84 6.14
N SER A 234 -2.55 26.00 6.29
CA SER A 234 -2.39 25.15 7.47
C SER A 234 -2.04 25.95 8.73
N LYS A 235 -2.51 25.47 9.88
CA LYS A 235 -2.19 26.05 11.20
C LYS A 235 -0.68 26.09 11.46
N LYS A 236 0.05 25.07 10.98
CA LYS A 236 1.51 24.96 11.15
C LYS A 236 2.24 26.08 10.39
N HIS A 237 1.87 26.34 9.14
CA HIS A 237 2.44 27.42 8.35
C HIS A 237 2.17 28.77 9.00
N ARG A 238 0.90 29.07 9.34
CA ARG A 238 0.52 30.34 10.00
C ARG A 238 1.26 30.60 11.32
N LYS A 239 1.55 29.55 12.10
CA LYS A 239 2.34 29.68 13.33
C LYS A 239 3.80 30.04 13.02
N MET A 240 4.39 29.41 12.01
CA MET A 240 5.77 29.65 11.60
C MET A 240 5.95 31.06 11.02
N SER A 241 5.04 31.51 10.16
CA SER A 241 5.09 32.86 9.55
C SER A 241 5.01 34.00 10.56
N LYS A 242 4.50 33.76 11.77
CA LYS A 242 4.49 34.74 12.87
C LYS A 242 5.85 34.88 13.56
N HIS A 243 6.68 33.84 13.52
CA HIS A 243 8.00 33.82 14.17
C HIS A 243 9.15 34.25 13.23
N THR A 244 8.98 34.11 11.92
CA THR A 244 10.00 34.49 10.93
C THR A 244 9.56 35.73 10.13
N LYS A 245 10.27 36.86 10.27
CA LYS A 245 10.05 38.11 9.50
C LYS A 245 10.62 38.04 8.07
N PHE A 246 10.40 36.93 7.35
CA PHE A 246 10.77 36.85 5.94
C PHE A 246 9.53 37.13 5.07
N PRO A 247 9.62 38.06 4.10
CA PRO A 247 8.53 38.32 3.18
C PRO A 247 8.18 37.04 2.39
N ASN A 248 6.90 36.84 2.13
CA ASN A 248 6.35 35.67 1.46
C ASN A 248 6.81 35.67 -0.01
N THR A 249 8.00 35.14 -0.29
CA THR A 249 8.49 35.04 -1.68
C THR A 249 8.06 33.71 -2.26
N ASP A 250 7.03 33.75 -3.11
CA ASP A 250 6.66 32.64 -3.99
C ASP A 250 7.77 32.44 -5.02
N GLN A 251 8.72 31.55 -4.74
CA GLN A 251 9.69 31.14 -5.76
C GLN A 251 9.16 29.91 -6.49
N GLN A 252 8.62 30.17 -7.68
CA GLN A 252 8.38 29.15 -8.69
C GLN A 252 9.75 28.72 -9.22
N THR A 253 10.13 27.47 -8.99
CA THR A 253 11.24 26.85 -9.71
C THR A 253 10.65 25.99 -10.80
N VAL A 254 10.70 26.49 -12.04
CA VAL A 254 10.53 25.66 -13.25
C VAL A 254 11.69 24.65 -13.27
N PRO A 255 11.50 23.40 -13.70
CA PRO A 255 12.63 22.50 -13.87
C PRO A 255 13.50 23.06 -15.00
N THR A 256 14.67 23.61 -14.67
CA THR A 256 15.70 23.88 -15.66
C THR A 256 16.20 22.55 -16.20
N SER A 257 16.01 22.34 -17.51
CA SER A 257 16.79 21.37 -18.27
C SER A 257 18.27 21.64 -18.03
N PRO A 258 19.11 20.61 -17.82
CA PRO A 258 20.55 20.84 -17.78
C PRO A 258 20.99 21.27 -19.18
N ASP A 259 21.34 22.54 -19.32
CA ASP A 259 22.09 23.03 -20.47
C ASP A 259 23.44 22.30 -20.46
N VAL A 260 23.59 21.37 -21.40
CA VAL A 260 24.89 20.81 -21.75
C VAL A 260 25.62 21.91 -22.50
N ASN A 261 26.44 22.68 -21.79
CA ASN A 261 27.44 23.53 -22.42
C ASN A 261 28.45 22.61 -23.12
N ILE A 262 28.47 22.70 -24.44
CA ILE A 262 29.52 22.20 -25.30
C ILE A 262 30.63 23.26 -25.28
N GLU A 263 31.75 22.92 -24.65
CA GLU A 263 33.10 23.30 -25.11
C GLU A 263 33.91 22.01 -25.27
#